data_AF-A0A8B8D7L3-F1
#
_entry.id   AF-A0A8B8D7L3-F1
#
_cell.length_a   1.000
_cell.length_b   1.000
_cell.length_c   1.000
_cell.angle_alpha   90.00
_cell.angle_beta   90.00
_cell.angle_gamma   90.00
#
_symmetry.space_group_name_H-M   'P 1'
#
loop_
_entity.id
_entity.type
_entity.pdbx_description
1 polymer ?
#
loop_
_entity_poly.entity_id
_entity_poly.type
_entity_poly.pdbx_seq_one_letter_code
_entity_poly.pdbx_strand_id
1 'polypeptide(L)'
;MGEGVPTANSVVQIVRKVRLDTSPPELQGIEITAGGTLVWGRVPGEGIHLRVHYIRIGAGGEMVIGSEACSYASNTTITLLGNREELSIPGFGEKFIGVEAGGVLEIHGEKKLSWTKLIKTVPGFSAISPSFRHKFCLGGVPDLDIIALATQGDLDNTAMSNSTRWLTLSTPKIKCACTNKMTPMFFPQGKIVLINVIFIGGAFQDDIAKLKTRREYSEAVVRLDIQSTGDSVVVMSRNNKERNSNSYVDFAVMKMSQSKPVIDVADDISFWSVGDKIFITSTDYDWKQVEEFTIEECADCASNQIQLNKPPRYTHYGEIYKRVDMRAEVGRMTRNIHITSKVAEGQTNGGHMKFLYGFKSVQVENVELTNLGDPLVTGRYQLHYHMCENLADKMIYTSLSYLRNNSIHHSQLRCITIHGTHNAQIQNNVCYNTFGHGFFIEDGGEKHTFFEGNLGLGQKRWTGQVNHPVTGALPSDRKPVTCWITNPLTKMKNNAAADGDSVGVWFIFPEAPLGHSATKNFMRPGESKNTAIELFTNNVIHSYSQTGLFVDNQLFPNRTVNRVYNKLNPRMTPTDPTSERVPMVFDRTTVFKCRLRDLWIRGGPTIVRSSS
;
A
#
# COMPACT_ATOMS: atom_id res chain seq x y z
N MET A 1 -2.54 19.38 -41.32
CA MET A 1 -3.48 18.44 -40.67
C MET A 1 -2.84 18.00 -39.35
N GLY A 2 -3.39 18.22 -38.15
CA GLY A 2 -4.60 18.93 -37.75
C GLY A 2 -4.31 19.83 -36.53
N GLU A 3 -4.87 21.03 -36.56
CA GLU A 3 -4.80 22.06 -35.50
C GLU A 3 -6.02 22.03 -34.58
N GLY A 4 -6.77 20.92 -34.57
CA GLY A 4 -7.97 20.77 -33.76
C GLY A 4 -7.65 20.42 -32.31
N VAL A 5 -8.39 21.04 -31.39
CA VAL A 5 -8.52 20.57 -30.00
C VAL A 5 -8.99 19.10 -30.03
N PRO A 6 -8.44 18.21 -29.18
CA PRO A 6 -8.86 16.82 -29.14
C PRO A 6 -10.37 16.66 -28.95
N THR A 7 -10.99 15.75 -29.71
CA THR A 7 -12.40 15.39 -29.54
C THR A 7 -12.54 14.13 -28.69
N ALA A 8 -13.72 13.91 -28.11
CA ALA A 8 -14.00 12.72 -27.31
C ALA A 8 -13.78 11.44 -28.14
N ASN A 9 -13.21 10.41 -27.51
CA ASN A 9 -12.87 9.11 -28.09
C ASN A 9 -11.92 9.16 -29.30
N SER A 10 -11.18 10.26 -29.47
CA SER A 10 -10.16 10.35 -30.51
C SER A 10 -8.84 9.71 -30.08
N VAL A 11 -8.04 9.28 -31.06
CA VAL A 11 -6.62 8.96 -30.87
C VAL A 11 -5.82 10.20 -31.27
N VAL A 12 -5.07 10.77 -30.32
CA VAL A 12 -4.28 11.99 -30.52
C VAL A 12 -2.86 11.62 -30.92
N GLN A 13 -2.43 12.09 -32.10
CA GLN A 13 -1.07 11.93 -32.60
C GLN A 13 -0.21 13.14 -32.22
N ILE A 14 0.84 12.90 -31.44
CA ILE A 14 1.80 13.92 -31.01
C ILE A 14 3.10 13.71 -31.76
N VAL A 15 3.30 14.54 -32.79
CA VAL A 15 4.49 14.56 -33.69
C VAL A 15 5.30 15.85 -33.57
N ARG A 16 4.91 16.71 -32.63
CA ARG A 16 5.58 17.98 -32.27
C ARG A 16 5.47 18.20 -30.77
N LYS A 17 6.13 19.23 -30.26
CA LYS A 17 5.96 19.64 -28.87
C LYS A 17 4.55 20.17 -28.62
N VAL A 18 3.86 19.57 -27.65
CA VAL A 18 2.50 19.91 -27.21
C VAL A 18 2.51 20.09 -25.70
N ARG A 19 1.92 21.19 -25.23
CA ARG A 19 1.68 21.43 -23.80
C ARG A 19 0.24 21.02 -23.47
N LEU A 20 0.07 20.17 -22.46
CA LEU A 20 -1.23 19.86 -21.89
C LEU A 20 -1.50 20.82 -20.73
N ASP A 21 -2.36 21.81 -20.91
CA ASP A 21 -2.69 22.83 -19.90
C ASP A 21 -4.18 22.90 -19.56
N THR A 22 -4.99 22.05 -20.19
CA THR A 22 -6.42 21.92 -19.96
C THR A 22 -6.78 20.44 -19.98
N SER A 23 -7.69 20.01 -19.10
CA SER A 23 -8.23 18.65 -19.10
C SER A 23 -8.96 18.38 -20.43
N PRO A 24 -8.49 17.43 -21.27
CA PRO A 24 -9.17 17.10 -22.52
C PRO A 24 -10.44 16.29 -22.23
N PRO A 25 -11.35 16.13 -23.21
CA PRO A 25 -12.36 15.10 -23.13
C PRO A 25 -11.71 13.70 -23.01
N GLU A 26 -12.51 12.69 -22.71
CA GLU A 26 -12.03 11.30 -22.70
C GLU A 26 -11.42 10.93 -24.05
N LEU A 27 -10.18 10.41 -24.05
CA LEU A 27 -9.44 10.06 -25.26
C LEU A 27 -9.35 8.53 -25.41
N GLN A 28 -9.46 8.04 -26.65
CA GLN A 28 -9.20 6.64 -26.95
C GLN A 28 -7.70 6.32 -26.83
N GLY A 29 -6.83 7.26 -27.18
CA GLY A 29 -5.39 7.04 -27.07
C GLY A 29 -4.56 8.28 -27.30
N ILE A 30 -3.33 8.25 -26.82
CA ILE A 30 -2.29 9.22 -27.14
C ILE A 30 -1.10 8.45 -27.71
N GLU A 31 -0.69 8.79 -28.92
CA GLU A 31 0.50 8.23 -29.56
C GLU A 31 1.54 9.35 -29.73
N ILE A 32 2.68 9.19 -29.06
CA ILE A 32 3.79 10.14 -29.11
C ILE A 32 4.91 9.49 -29.91
N THR A 33 5.26 10.09 -31.05
CA THR A 33 6.24 9.54 -32.00
C THR A 33 7.34 10.55 -32.29
N ALA A 34 8.22 10.26 -33.25
CA ALA A 34 9.40 11.05 -33.55
C ALA A 34 9.09 12.56 -33.70
N GLY A 35 9.81 13.39 -32.94
CA GLY A 35 9.62 14.84 -32.90
C GLY A 35 8.50 15.31 -31.95
N GLY A 36 7.71 14.37 -31.43
CA GLY A 36 6.63 14.59 -30.47
C GLY A 36 7.12 14.67 -29.03
N THR A 37 6.66 15.70 -28.32
CA THR A 37 6.87 15.82 -26.86
C THR A 37 5.55 16.26 -26.24
N LEU A 38 4.98 15.46 -25.35
CA LEU A 38 3.85 15.86 -24.51
C LEU A 38 4.36 16.35 -23.15
N VAL A 39 4.14 17.63 -22.85
CA VAL A 39 4.59 18.26 -21.61
C VAL A 39 3.40 18.72 -20.78
N TRP A 40 3.36 18.35 -19.49
CA TRP A 40 2.34 18.84 -18.58
C TRP A 40 2.54 20.31 -18.22
N GLY A 41 1.51 21.12 -18.42
CA GLY A 41 1.42 22.50 -17.96
C GLY A 41 1.06 22.55 -16.48
N ARG A 42 1.58 23.55 -15.76
CA ARG A 42 1.19 23.81 -14.37
C ARG A 42 -0.15 24.54 -14.33
N VAL A 43 -1.17 23.87 -13.80
CA VAL A 43 -2.53 24.40 -13.65
C VAL A 43 -2.86 24.49 -12.15
N PRO A 44 -3.24 25.66 -11.61
CA PRO A 44 -3.65 25.80 -10.21
C PRO A 44 -4.92 25.01 -9.86
N GLY A 45 -5.21 24.87 -8.56
CA GLY A 45 -6.43 24.22 -8.08
C GLY A 45 -6.41 22.70 -8.25
N GLU A 46 -7.48 22.15 -8.84
CA GLU A 46 -7.63 20.70 -9.07
C GLU A 46 -6.64 20.15 -10.12
N GLY A 47 -6.08 21.04 -10.96
CA GLY A 47 -5.06 20.67 -11.94
C GLY A 47 -5.63 19.97 -13.17
N ILE A 48 -4.82 19.10 -13.79
CA ILE A 48 -5.18 18.41 -15.03
C ILE A 48 -5.69 16.99 -14.74
N HIS A 49 -6.87 16.65 -15.26
CA HIS A 49 -7.42 15.30 -15.21
C HIS A 49 -7.46 14.69 -16.61
N LEU A 50 -6.46 13.87 -16.92
CA LEU A 50 -6.39 13.15 -18.19
C LEU A 50 -7.12 11.81 -18.07
N ARG A 51 -8.15 11.60 -18.88
CA ARG A 51 -8.91 10.35 -19.00
C ARG A 51 -8.63 9.71 -20.34
N VAL A 52 -7.98 8.55 -20.36
CA VAL A 52 -7.47 7.96 -21.60
C VAL A 52 -7.44 6.43 -21.53
N HIS A 53 -7.65 5.72 -22.65
CA HIS A 53 -7.51 4.25 -22.63
C HIS A 53 -6.03 3.80 -22.71
N TYR A 54 -5.19 4.48 -23.49
CA TYR A 54 -3.75 4.22 -23.50
C TYR A 54 -2.90 5.44 -23.85
N ILE A 55 -1.65 5.42 -23.38
CA ILE A 55 -0.59 6.33 -23.81
C ILE A 55 0.57 5.47 -24.32
N ARG A 56 0.95 5.66 -25.58
CA ARG A 56 2.06 4.95 -26.23
C ARG A 56 3.15 5.95 -26.61
N ILE A 57 4.34 5.72 -26.07
CA ILE A 57 5.54 6.53 -26.31
C ILE A 57 6.46 5.71 -27.20
N GLY A 58 6.42 6.02 -28.50
CA GLY A 58 7.18 5.36 -29.54
C GLY A 58 8.59 5.95 -29.71
N ALA A 59 9.29 5.46 -30.73
CA ALA A 59 10.64 5.91 -31.05
C ALA A 59 10.72 7.43 -31.28
N GLY A 60 11.58 8.10 -30.52
CA GLY A 60 11.77 9.56 -30.61
C GLY A 60 10.63 10.40 -30.04
N GLY A 61 9.64 9.77 -29.40
CA GLY A 61 8.58 10.43 -28.67
C GLY A 61 8.90 10.58 -27.18
N GLU A 62 8.39 11.65 -26.56
CA GLU A 62 8.69 11.98 -25.17
C GLU A 62 7.42 12.38 -24.40
N MET A 63 7.28 11.88 -23.16
CA MET A 63 6.25 12.33 -22.22
C MET A 63 6.93 12.86 -20.95
N VAL A 64 6.61 14.10 -20.59
CA VAL A 64 7.30 14.83 -19.51
C VAL A 64 6.29 15.48 -18.56
N ILE A 65 6.33 15.09 -17.28
CA ILE A 65 5.60 15.71 -16.17
C ILE A 65 6.62 16.16 -15.12
N GLY A 66 7.12 17.39 -15.28
CA GLY A 66 8.25 17.87 -14.49
C GLY A 66 9.58 17.21 -14.91
N SER A 67 10.65 17.58 -14.22
CA SER A 67 11.98 17.00 -14.38
C SER A 67 12.68 16.89 -13.02
N GLU A 68 13.77 16.12 -12.94
CA GLU A 68 14.57 16.00 -11.72
C GLU A 68 15.02 17.35 -11.14
N ALA A 69 15.34 18.31 -12.03
CA ALA A 69 15.74 19.67 -11.68
C ALA A 69 14.55 20.61 -11.41
N CYS A 70 13.36 20.29 -11.92
CA CYS A 70 12.18 21.14 -11.83
C CYS A 70 10.92 20.28 -11.67
N SER A 71 10.65 19.86 -10.43
CA SER A 71 9.50 19.03 -10.10
C SER A 71 8.19 19.69 -10.52
N TYR A 72 7.20 18.86 -10.86
CA TYR A 72 5.85 19.30 -11.13
C TYR A 72 5.16 19.64 -9.80
N ALA A 73 4.69 20.88 -9.66
CA ALA A 73 4.15 21.43 -8.41
C ALA A 73 2.61 21.51 -8.37
N SER A 74 1.95 21.32 -9.51
CA SER A 74 0.49 21.27 -9.58
C SER A 74 -0.02 19.86 -9.27
N ASN A 75 -1.32 19.73 -9.03
CA ASN A 75 -1.97 18.43 -9.00
C ASN A 75 -2.24 17.94 -10.44
N THR A 76 -2.22 16.63 -10.64
CA THR A 76 -2.72 16.01 -11.87
C THR A 76 -3.12 14.57 -11.63
N THR A 77 -4.16 14.12 -12.31
CA THR A 77 -4.59 12.71 -12.33
C THR A 77 -4.59 12.17 -13.74
N ILE A 78 -3.97 11.02 -13.95
CA ILE A 78 -4.13 10.20 -15.17
C ILE A 78 -5.00 9.01 -14.81
N THR A 79 -6.18 8.91 -15.42
CA THR A 79 -7.11 7.78 -15.25
C THR A 79 -7.12 6.93 -16.51
N LEU A 80 -6.62 5.70 -16.40
CA LEU A 80 -6.66 4.70 -17.45
C LEU A 80 -8.03 4.03 -17.53
N LEU A 81 -8.56 3.95 -18.75
CA LEU A 81 -9.91 3.47 -19.07
C LEU A 81 -9.88 2.27 -20.02
N GLY A 82 -11.00 1.58 -20.14
CA GLY A 82 -11.20 0.40 -20.99
C GLY A 82 -11.57 -0.87 -20.22
N ASN A 83 -11.99 -1.89 -20.92
CA ASN A 83 -12.26 -3.24 -20.41
C ASN A 83 -11.32 -4.26 -21.05
N ARG A 84 -11.33 -5.48 -20.52
CA ARG A 84 -10.58 -6.58 -21.15
C ARG A 84 -11.16 -6.86 -22.53
N GLU A 85 -10.29 -7.14 -23.50
CA GLU A 85 -10.64 -7.52 -24.87
C GLU A 85 -11.31 -6.40 -25.69
N GLU A 86 -11.47 -5.19 -25.13
CA GLU A 86 -12.08 -4.05 -25.82
C GLU A 86 -11.12 -3.42 -26.85
N LEU A 87 -9.83 -3.35 -26.52
CA LEU A 87 -8.77 -2.78 -27.36
C LEU A 87 -7.46 -3.49 -27.04
N SER A 88 -6.75 -4.01 -28.02
CA SER A 88 -5.42 -4.60 -27.79
C SER A 88 -4.37 -4.01 -28.72
N ILE A 89 -3.43 -3.27 -28.16
CA ILE A 89 -2.27 -2.71 -28.88
C ILE A 89 -1.11 -3.71 -28.82
N PRO A 90 -0.45 -4.06 -29.94
CA PRO A 90 0.70 -4.97 -29.92
C PRO A 90 1.76 -4.61 -28.88
N GLY A 91 2.26 -5.62 -28.14
CA GLY A 91 3.24 -5.45 -27.05
C GLY A 91 2.66 -4.96 -25.71
N PHE A 92 1.61 -4.14 -25.74
CA PHE A 92 1.03 -3.51 -24.55
C PHE A 92 -0.40 -3.92 -24.22
N GLY A 93 -1.15 -4.53 -25.11
CA GLY A 93 -2.59 -4.79 -24.96
C GLY A 93 -3.39 -3.53 -24.59
N GLU A 94 -4.02 -3.55 -23.42
CA GLU A 94 -5.05 -2.59 -23.03
C GLU A 94 -4.70 -1.81 -21.75
N LYS A 95 -5.31 -0.64 -21.57
CA LYS A 95 -5.25 0.17 -20.33
C LYS A 95 -3.81 0.45 -19.87
N PHE A 96 -3.03 1.20 -20.65
CA PHE A 96 -1.59 1.28 -20.39
C PHE A 96 -0.93 2.64 -20.58
N ILE A 97 0.21 2.81 -19.92
CA ILE A 97 1.26 3.76 -20.31
C ILE A 97 2.49 2.94 -20.73
N GLY A 98 2.88 3.05 -21.99
CA GLY A 98 3.85 2.14 -22.62
C GLY A 98 5.00 2.90 -23.23
N VAL A 99 6.22 2.46 -22.94
CA VAL A 99 7.46 3.05 -23.49
C VAL A 99 8.16 2.02 -24.37
N GLU A 100 8.31 2.34 -25.64
CA GLU A 100 8.97 1.51 -26.64
C GLU A 100 10.45 1.88 -26.81
N ALA A 101 11.13 1.13 -27.68
CA ALA A 101 12.48 1.46 -28.11
C ALA A 101 12.55 2.91 -28.64
N GLY A 102 13.52 3.67 -28.15
CA GLY A 102 13.73 5.07 -28.49
C GLY A 102 12.83 6.09 -27.78
N GLY A 103 11.85 5.65 -26.98
CA GLY A 103 10.94 6.54 -26.23
C GLY A 103 11.54 7.07 -24.92
N VAL A 104 10.97 8.17 -24.41
CA VAL A 104 11.36 8.82 -23.14
C VAL A 104 10.14 9.05 -22.26
N LEU A 105 10.22 8.63 -21.00
CA LEU A 105 9.21 8.92 -19.98
C LEU A 105 9.86 9.54 -18.74
N GLU A 106 9.48 10.77 -18.43
CA GLU A 106 9.96 11.52 -17.27
C GLU A 106 8.77 12.00 -16.44
N ILE A 107 8.65 11.54 -15.20
CA ILE A 107 7.60 11.96 -14.27
C ILE A 107 8.25 12.28 -12.94
N HIS A 108 8.20 13.55 -12.52
CA HIS A 108 8.76 14.04 -11.27
C HIS A 108 7.75 14.89 -10.51
N GLY A 109 7.10 14.29 -9.52
CA GLY A 109 6.24 15.00 -8.57
C GLY A 109 7.04 15.78 -7.53
N GLU A 110 6.33 16.42 -6.61
CA GLU A 110 6.96 17.13 -5.49
C GLU A 110 7.75 16.17 -4.59
N LYS A 111 8.98 16.57 -4.26
CA LYS A 111 9.85 15.79 -3.38
C LYS A 111 9.29 15.84 -1.96
N LYS A 112 8.84 14.69 -1.48
CA LYS A 112 8.35 14.52 -0.10
C LYS A 112 8.84 13.18 0.45
N LEU A 113 9.21 13.16 1.73
CA LEU A 113 9.65 11.92 2.40
C LEU A 113 8.56 10.85 2.28
N SER A 114 8.94 9.65 1.83
CA SER A 114 7.98 8.56 1.57
C SER A 114 7.51 7.86 2.84
N TRP A 115 8.40 7.65 3.79
CA TRP A 115 8.11 7.00 5.05
C TRP A 115 9.17 7.34 6.09
N THR A 116 8.83 7.15 7.36
CA THR A 116 9.66 7.36 8.55
C THR A 116 9.28 6.32 9.61
N LYS A 117 9.72 6.48 10.85
CA LYS A 117 9.36 5.63 11.99
C LYS A 117 8.82 6.44 13.14
N LEU A 118 7.93 5.84 13.93
CA LEU A 118 7.57 6.38 15.25
C LEU A 118 8.80 6.51 16.15
N ILE A 119 8.84 7.52 17.00
CA ILE A 119 9.83 7.64 18.10
C ILE A 119 9.20 7.56 19.49
N LYS A 120 7.88 7.35 19.53
CA LYS A 120 7.11 7.14 20.76
C LYS A 120 5.97 6.17 20.50
N THR A 121 5.75 5.25 21.44
CA THR A 121 4.64 4.29 21.32
C THR A 121 3.31 5.02 21.27
N VAL A 122 2.51 4.71 20.25
CA VAL A 122 1.16 5.23 20.09
C VAL A 122 0.18 4.18 20.63
N PRO A 123 -0.45 4.42 21.79
CA PRO A 123 -1.34 3.46 22.40
C PRO A 123 -2.61 3.28 21.58
N GLY A 124 -3.06 2.03 21.47
CA GLY A 124 -4.33 1.71 20.84
C GLY A 124 -5.52 2.19 21.68
N PHE A 125 -6.66 2.26 21.01
CA PHE A 125 -7.96 2.72 21.50
C PHE A 125 -8.38 2.17 22.88
N SER A 126 -8.08 0.90 23.17
CA SER A 126 -8.43 0.27 24.45
C SER A 126 -7.54 0.71 25.62
N ALA A 127 -6.37 1.27 25.35
CA ALA A 127 -5.41 1.71 26.37
C ALA A 127 -5.57 3.20 26.73
N ILE A 128 -6.14 4.02 25.83
CA ILE A 128 -6.32 5.46 26.03
C ILE A 128 -7.57 5.85 26.83
N SER A 129 -8.49 4.90 27.07
CA SER A 129 -9.75 5.16 27.78
C SER A 129 -10.37 3.89 28.36
N PRO A 130 -11.29 3.99 29.35
CA PRO A 130 -12.10 2.87 29.77
C PRO A 130 -12.97 2.40 28.59
N SER A 131 -12.59 1.28 27.98
CA SER A 131 -13.39 0.65 26.93
C SER A 131 -14.46 -0.24 27.56
N PHE A 132 -15.73 0.01 27.25
CA PHE A 132 -16.84 -0.83 27.66
C PHE A 132 -17.20 -1.77 26.51
N ARG A 133 -17.00 -3.08 26.74
CA ARG A 133 -17.36 -4.13 25.78
C ARG A 133 -18.71 -4.72 26.17
N HIS A 134 -19.66 -4.75 25.23
CA HIS A 134 -20.94 -5.43 25.44
C HIS A 134 -21.22 -6.44 24.32
N LYS A 135 -21.39 -7.73 24.68
CA LYS A 135 -21.68 -8.81 23.72
C LYS A 135 -23.15 -8.79 23.32
N PHE A 136 -23.43 -8.56 22.03
CA PHE A 136 -24.77 -8.68 21.48
C PHE A 136 -24.94 -10.08 20.85
N CYS A 137 -25.77 -10.94 21.45
CA CYS A 137 -26.14 -12.24 20.88
C CYS A 137 -27.19 -12.04 19.77
N LEU A 138 -26.80 -11.52 18.61
CA LEU A 138 -27.71 -11.40 17.47
C LEU A 138 -27.43 -12.54 16.48
N GLY A 139 -28.30 -13.54 16.49
CA GLY A 139 -28.31 -14.58 15.47
C GLY A 139 -28.79 -13.99 14.14
N GLY A 140 -27.84 -13.71 13.23
CA GLY A 140 -28.13 -13.23 11.88
C GLY A 140 -28.55 -11.77 11.83
N VAL A 141 -27.72 -10.90 11.26
CA VAL A 141 -27.99 -9.46 11.14
C VAL A 141 -28.41 -9.16 9.69
N PRO A 142 -29.67 -8.76 9.41
CA PRO A 142 -29.97 -7.82 8.34
C PRO A 142 -29.69 -6.39 8.83
N ASP A 143 -29.34 -5.50 7.89
CA ASP A 143 -28.86 -4.11 8.08
C ASP A 143 -29.77 -3.15 8.88
N LEU A 144 -29.99 -3.39 10.16
CA LEU A 144 -30.64 -2.45 11.07
C LEU A 144 -30.01 -2.61 12.45
N ASP A 145 -29.34 -1.58 12.96
CA ASP A 145 -29.31 -1.32 14.40
C ASP A 145 -28.90 0.14 14.67
N ILE A 146 -29.73 0.81 15.48
CA ILE A 146 -29.61 2.20 15.92
C ILE A 146 -29.21 2.19 17.40
N ILE A 147 -28.08 2.83 17.75
CA ILE A 147 -27.65 3.06 19.13
C ILE A 147 -27.98 4.50 19.50
N ALA A 148 -28.65 4.73 20.63
CA ALA A 148 -28.95 6.07 21.14
C ALA A 148 -28.02 6.45 22.31
N LEU A 149 -27.49 7.67 22.28
CA LEU A 149 -26.70 8.27 23.36
C LEU A 149 -27.50 9.40 24.01
N ALA A 150 -27.64 9.37 25.33
CA ALA A 150 -28.32 10.40 26.11
C ALA A 150 -27.43 10.91 27.25
N THR A 151 -27.59 12.16 27.66
CA THR A 151 -26.92 12.72 28.84
C THR A 151 -27.80 12.57 30.09
N GLN A 152 -27.23 12.72 31.29
CA GLN A 152 -27.96 12.67 32.56
C GLN A 152 -29.07 13.71 32.64
N GLY A 153 -28.89 14.88 32.01
CA GLY A 153 -29.94 15.90 31.90
C GLY A 153 -31.15 15.42 31.09
N ASP A 154 -30.92 14.58 30.07
CA ASP A 154 -31.99 13.95 29.29
C ASP A 154 -32.72 12.83 30.07
N LEU A 155 -32.05 12.23 31.06
CA LEU A 155 -32.63 11.23 31.96
C LEU A 155 -33.43 11.84 33.11
N ASP A 156 -32.96 12.96 33.66
CA ASP A 156 -33.55 13.54 34.87
C ASP A 156 -34.73 14.47 34.57
N ASN A 157 -34.96 14.83 33.30
CA ASN A 157 -36.14 15.60 32.88
C ASN A 157 -37.36 14.69 32.65
N THR A 158 -38.37 14.78 33.51
CA THR A 158 -39.64 14.04 33.40
C THR A 158 -40.60 14.57 32.34
N ALA A 159 -40.22 15.66 31.65
CA ALA A 159 -41.09 16.40 30.74
C ALA A 159 -40.41 16.62 29.37
N MET A 160 -40.38 15.60 28.52
CA MET A 160 -40.21 15.82 27.08
C MET A 160 -41.16 14.95 26.26
N SER A 161 -42.36 15.48 26.05
CA SER A 161 -43.22 15.13 24.92
C SER A 161 -42.63 15.70 23.63
N ASN A 162 -42.44 14.86 22.60
CA ASN A 162 -42.33 15.24 21.18
C ASN A 162 -41.42 16.43 20.79
N SER A 163 -40.23 16.56 21.36
CA SER A 163 -39.21 17.49 20.81
C SER A 163 -37.82 16.86 20.77
N THR A 164 -37.59 16.01 19.78
CA THR A 164 -36.25 15.90 19.17
C THR A 164 -35.99 17.20 18.40
N ARG A 165 -35.68 18.28 19.11
CA ARG A 165 -35.14 19.51 18.49
C ARG A 165 -34.30 20.31 19.50
N TRP A 166 -33.02 20.39 19.15
CA TRP A 166 -31.98 21.33 19.58
C TRP A 166 -31.17 21.00 20.84
N LEU A 167 -30.14 20.17 20.67
CA LEU A 167 -28.80 20.65 21.02
C LEU A 167 -28.19 21.17 19.72
N THR A 168 -27.94 22.47 19.67
CA THR A 168 -27.49 23.18 18.48
C THR A 168 -26.05 22.79 18.15
N LEU A 169 -25.89 21.77 17.31
CA LEU A 169 -24.84 21.70 16.31
C LEU A 169 -25.57 21.54 14.98
N SER A 170 -25.41 22.53 14.12
CA SER A 170 -26.09 22.63 12.83
C SER A 170 -25.90 21.38 11.98
N THR A 171 -26.86 20.45 12.01
CA THR A 171 -27.47 19.79 10.84
C THR A 171 -28.55 18.79 11.30
N PRO A 172 -29.68 18.65 10.58
CA PRO A 172 -30.78 17.77 10.98
C PRO A 172 -30.67 16.38 10.33
N LYS A 173 -30.99 15.35 11.12
CA LYS A 173 -31.07 13.89 10.84
C LYS A 173 -29.81 13.08 11.17
N ILE A 174 -29.66 12.72 12.45
CA ILE A 174 -28.76 11.64 12.86
C ILE A 174 -29.57 10.34 12.90
N LYS A 175 -29.40 9.50 11.86
CA LYS A 175 -29.56 8.05 12.02
C LYS A 175 -28.20 7.55 12.51
N CYS A 176 -28.11 7.01 13.72
CA CYS A 176 -26.93 6.27 14.15
C CYS A 176 -26.86 4.97 13.32
N ALA A 177 -26.13 5.00 12.21
CA ALA A 177 -25.82 3.82 11.42
C ALA A 177 -24.48 3.27 11.89
N CYS A 178 -24.48 2.06 12.46
CA CYS A 178 -23.25 1.34 12.75
C CYS A 178 -22.62 0.87 11.43
N THR A 179 -21.69 1.66 10.89
CA THR A 179 -20.78 1.18 9.84
C THR A 179 -19.48 0.74 10.49
N ASN A 180 -18.62 -0.02 9.78
CA ASN A 180 -17.28 -0.39 10.26
C ASN A 180 -16.33 0.83 10.47
N LYS A 181 -16.85 2.06 10.53
CA LYS A 181 -16.13 3.32 10.71
C LYS A 181 -16.38 3.88 12.12
N MET A 182 -15.31 4.17 12.85
CA MET A 182 -15.38 4.91 14.11
C MET A 182 -15.90 6.32 13.83
N THR A 183 -17.06 6.67 14.40
CA THR A 183 -17.64 8.01 14.26
C THR A 183 -17.61 8.70 15.63
N PRO A 184 -16.86 9.81 15.79
CA PRO A 184 -16.85 10.57 17.03
C PRO A 184 -18.17 11.32 17.22
N MET A 185 -18.72 11.27 18.43
CA MET A 185 -19.77 12.20 18.88
C MET A 185 -19.27 12.99 20.08
N PHE A 186 -19.53 14.30 20.05
CA PHE A 186 -19.08 15.27 21.03
C PHE A 186 -20.20 15.59 21.99
N PHE A 187 -19.95 15.44 23.29
CA PHE A 187 -20.96 15.71 24.32
C PHE A 187 -20.51 16.81 25.29
N PRO A 188 -21.43 17.72 25.68
CA PRO A 188 -21.24 18.57 26.84
C PRO A 188 -21.16 17.74 28.13
N GLN A 189 -20.62 18.33 29.20
CA GLN A 189 -20.29 17.66 30.47
C GLN A 189 -21.53 17.02 31.15
N GLY A 190 -21.39 15.82 31.74
CA GLY A 190 -22.45 15.13 32.50
C GLY A 190 -22.27 13.60 32.55
N LYS A 191 -23.17 12.88 33.25
CA LYS A 191 -23.20 11.40 33.13
C LYS A 191 -23.76 11.03 31.76
N ILE A 192 -23.16 10.08 31.08
CA ILE A 192 -23.60 9.64 29.74
C ILE A 192 -24.26 8.29 29.88
N VAL A 193 -25.40 8.10 29.22
CA VAL A 193 -26.12 6.84 29.20
C VAL A 193 -26.28 6.36 27.76
N LEU A 194 -25.70 5.19 27.52
CA LEU A 194 -25.74 4.45 26.26
C LEU A 194 -26.92 3.50 26.29
N ILE A 195 -27.82 3.56 25.32
CA ILE A 195 -28.97 2.65 25.25
C ILE A 195 -29.07 2.09 23.84
N ASN A 196 -29.18 0.77 23.75
CA ASN A 196 -29.61 0.13 22.51
C ASN A 196 -31.14 -0.03 22.55
N VAL A 197 -31.86 0.62 21.62
CA VAL A 197 -33.33 0.50 21.49
C VAL A 197 -33.65 0.20 20.03
N ILE A 198 -34.32 -0.92 19.77
CA ILE A 198 -35.08 -1.09 18.52
C ILE A 198 -36.23 -0.09 18.62
N PHE A 199 -36.27 0.92 17.75
CA PHE A 199 -37.23 2.04 17.82
C PHE A 199 -38.68 1.54 17.99
N ILE A 200 -39.25 1.61 19.20
CA ILE A 200 -40.67 1.29 19.48
C ILE A 200 -41.45 2.58 19.77
N GLY A 201 -41.27 3.62 18.96
CA GLY A 201 -42.19 4.77 18.84
C GLY A 201 -42.76 5.36 20.15
N GLY A 202 -41.95 5.53 21.20
CA GLY A 202 -42.38 6.05 22.52
C GLY A 202 -41.45 7.13 23.08
N ALA A 203 -41.82 7.69 24.25
CA ALA A 203 -40.95 8.61 24.98
C ALA A 203 -39.77 7.83 25.62
N PHE A 204 -38.60 8.45 25.68
CA PHE A 204 -37.34 7.82 26.10
C PHE A 204 -37.40 7.11 27.47
N GLN A 205 -38.11 7.69 28.45
CA GLN A 205 -38.31 7.09 29.78
C GLN A 205 -39.24 5.86 29.75
N ASP A 206 -40.21 5.82 28.85
CA ASP A 206 -41.13 4.68 28.70
C ASP A 206 -40.40 3.47 28.12
N ASP A 207 -39.46 3.71 27.20
CA ASP A 207 -38.60 2.67 26.66
C ASP A 207 -37.69 2.11 27.78
N ILE A 208 -37.03 2.96 28.58
CA ILE A 208 -36.27 2.55 29.78
C ILE A 208 -37.11 1.75 30.80
N ALA A 209 -38.35 2.14 31.04
CA ALA A 209 -39.23 1.43 31.97
C ALA A 209 -39.64 0.05 31.43
N LYS A 210 -39.91 -0.07 30.12
CA LYS A 210 -40.19 -1.35 29.46
C LYS A 210 -38.97 -2.28 29.48
N LEU A 211 -37.76 -1.75 29.30
CA LEU A 211 -36.49 -2.47 29.38
C LEU A 211 -36.29 -3.20 30.72
N LYS A 212 -36.76 -2.62 31.84
CA LYS A 212 -36.63 -3.23 33.17
C LYS A 212 -37.47 -4.50 33.37
N THR A 213 -38.43 -4.78 32.47
CA THR A 213 -39.47 -5.78 32.70
C THR A 213 -39.46 -6.95 31.71
N ARG A 214 -38.68 -6.89 30.61
CA ARG A 214 -38.63 -7.95 29.59
C ARG A 214 -37.31 -8.71 29.63
N ARG A 215 -37.38 -10.05 29.59
CA ARG A 215 -36.23 -10.98 29.62
C ARG A 215 -35.73 -11.40 28.23
N GLU A 216 -36.39 -10.98 27.15
CA GLU A 216 -36.29 -11.66 25.84
C GLU A 216 -35.47 -10.93 24.76
N TYR A 217 -34.96 -9.72 25.04
CA TYR A 217 -34.06 -9.00 24.14
C TYR A 217 -32.81 -8.52 24.90
N SER A 218 -31.64 -8.64 24.26
CA SER A 218 -30.34 -8.28 24.84
C SER A 218 -30.15 -6.76 24.81
N GLU A 219 -30.86 -6.04 25.68
CA GLU A 219 -30.87 -4.58 25.71
C GLU A 219 -30.00 -4.09 26.88
N ALA A 220 -29.02 -3.23 26.58
CA ALA A 220 -28.07 -2.72 27.56
C ALA A 220 -28.23 -1.21 27.73
N VAL A 221 -28.36 -0.79 28.99
CA VAL A 221 -28.24 0.60 29.43
C VAL A 221 -26.90 0.73 30.15
N VAL A 222 -25.89 1.34 29.54
CA VAL A 222 -24.59 1.58 30.20
C VAL A 222 -24.54 3.02 30.68
N ARG A 223 -24.53 3.22 31.99
CA ARG A 223 -24.32 4.54 32.62
C ARG A 223 -22.85 4.76 32.90
N LEU A 224 -22.29 5.83 32.35
CA LEU A 224 -20.93 6.26 32.55
C LEU A 224 -20.93 7.50 33.45
N ASP A 225 -20.41 7.33 34.65
CA ASP A 225 -20.21 8.42 35.60
C ASP A 225 -18.83 9.03 35.34
N ILE A 226 -18.79 10.11 34.56
CA ILE A 226 -17.55 10.82 34.24
C ILE A 226 -17.37 11.90 35.32
N GLN A 227 -16.37 11.72 36.18
CA GLN A 227 -16.02 12.73 37.19
C GLN A 227 -15.65 14.05 36.52
N SER A 228 -16.10 15.17 37.07
CA SER A 228 -15.93 16.50 36.49
C SER A 228 -14.46 16.90 36.39
N THR A 229 -13.85 16.77 35.21
CA THR A 229 -12.48 17.28 34.97
C THR A 229 -12.45 18.63 34.24
N GLY A 230 -13.62 19.17 33.82
CA GLY A 230 -13.72 20.41 33.04
C GLY A 230 -13.58 20.24 31.52
N ASP A 231 -13.31 19.03 31.01
CA ASP A 231 -13.05 18.76 29.59
C ASP A 231 -14.29 18.22 28.85
N SER A 232 -14.46 18.57 27.58
CA SER A 232 -15.41 17.91 26.67
C SER A 232 -14.95 16.47 26.37
N VAL A 233 -15.91 15.57 26.15
CA VAL A 233 -15.63 14.14 25.90
C VAL A 233 -16.16 13.69 24.54
N VAL A 234 -15.50 12.66 24.01
CA VAL A 234 -15.84 11.99 22.76
C VAL A 234 -16.26 10.56 23.08
N VAL A 235 -17.42 10.18 22.58
CA VAL A 235 -17.85 8.78 22.58
C VAL A 235 -17.66 8.23 21.18
N MET A 236 -16.95 7.10 21.08
CA MET A 236 -16.76 6.36 19.84
C MET A 236 -17.29 4.94 20.03
N SER A 237 -18.03 4.45 19.04
CA SER A 237 -18.48 3.05 18.98
C SER A 237 -17.74 2.29 17.87
N ARG A 238 -17.64 0.98 18.05
CA ARG A 238 -16.98 0.08 17.10
C ARG A 238 -17.65 -1.28 17.09
N ASN A 239 -18.05 -1.73 15.90
CA ASN A 239 -18.49 -3.10 15.69
C ASN A 239 -17.30 -4.05 15.62
N ASN A 240 -17.38 -5.15 16.36
CA ASN A 240 -16.44 -6.25 16.31
C ASN A 240 -17.17 -7.54 15.96
N LYS A 241 -16.51 -8.35 15.14
CA LYS A 241 -16.95 -9.69 14.79
C LYS A 241 -15.89 -10.68 15.24
N GLU A 242 -16.21 -11.49 16.25
CA GLU A 242 -15.35 -12.60 16.65
C GLU A 242 -15.53 -13.79 15.70
N ARG A 243 -14.48 -14.60 15.54
CA ARG A 243 -14.42 -15.67 14.53
C ARG A 243 -15.51 -16.73 14.72
N ASN A 244 -16.01 -16.96 15.95
CA ASN A 244 -16.79 -18.15 16.29
C ASN A 244 -18.07 -17.95 17.15
N SER A 245 -18.49 -16.74 17.54
CA SER A 245 -19.86 -16.47 18.04
C SER A 245 -20.00 -15.03 18.55
N ASN A 246 -21.11 -14.40 18.15
CA ASN A 246 -21.62 -13.07 18.52
C ASN A 246 -20.81 -11.86 18.02
N SER A 247 -21.54 -10.94 17.39
CA SER A 247 -21.06 -9.58 17.15
C SER A 247 -21.13 -8.79 18.45
N TYR A 248 -20.19 -7.90 18.69
CA TYR A 248 -20.26 -7.01 19.86
C TYR A 248 -19.85 -5.61 19.48
N VAL A 249 -20.35 -4.64 20.24
CA VAL A 249 -19.96 -3.24 20.08
C VAL A 249 -19.06 -2.87 21.24
N ASP A 250 -17.86 -2.37 20.93
CA ASP A 250 -17.00 -1.70 21.90
C ASP A 250 -17.35 -0.21 21.88
N PHE A 251 -17.52 0.37 23.07
CA PHE A 251 -17.60 1.83 23.24
C PHE A 251 -16.37 2.32 23.98
N ALA A 252 -15.81 3.44 23.52
CA ALA A 252 -14.82 4.20 24.28
C ALA A 252 -15.31 5.60 24.55
N VAL A 253 -14.93 6.10 25.73
CA VAL A 253 -15.16 7.48 26.13
C VAL A 253 -13.83 8.10 26.50
N MET A 254 -13.41 9.10 25.73
CA MET A 254 -12.12 9.75 25.87
C MET A 254 -12.27 11.26 25.87
N LYS A 255 -11.23 11.98 26.32
CA LYS A 255 -11.22 13.45 26.23
C LYS A 255 -11.14 13.87 24.76
N MET A 256 -11.66 15.06 24.45
CA MET A 256 -11.48 15.71 23.15
C MET A 256 -10.03 15.69 22.66
N SER A 257 -9.10 16.04 23.55
CA SER A 257 -7.66 16.07 23.29
C SER A 257 -7.07 14.70 22.91
N GLN A 258 -7.76 13.60 23.21
CA GLN A 258 -7.33 12.23 22.90
C GLN A 258 -7.95 11.68 21.60
N SER A 259 -9.02 12.30 21.09
CA SER A 259 -9.71 11.81 19.88
C SER A 259 -8.96 12.09 18.57
N LYS A 260 -7.95 12.95 18.61
CA LYS A 260 -7.08 13.29 17.48
C LYS A 260 -5.64 13.36 17.99
N PRO A 261 -5.02 12.20 18.27
CA PRO A 261 -3.72 12.19 18.92
C PRO A 261 -2.65 12.76 17.98
N VAL A 262 -1.68 13.44 18.57
CA VAL A 262 -0.43 13.81 17.92
C VAL A 262 0.55 12.65 18.06
N ILE A 263 1.21 12.28 16.97
CA ILE A 263 2.27 11.26 16.97
C ILE A 263 3.62 11.90 16.63
N ASP A 264 4.67 11.33 17.22
CA ASP A 264 6.06 11.76 17.03
C ASP A 264 6.78 10.80 16.07
N VAL A 265 7.41 11.35 15.03
CA VAL A 265 8.21 10.59 14.06
C VAL A 265 9.69 10.97 14.08
N ALA A 266 10.52 10.12 13.48
CA ALA A 266 11.98 10.22 13.53
C ALA A 266 12.56 11.30 12.61
N ASP A 267 11.89 11.59 11.49
CA ASP A 267 12.39 12.48 10.44
C ASP A 267 11.52 13.74 10.33
N ASP A 268 12.07 14.76 9.67
CA ASP A 268 11.34 15.97 9.29
C ASP A 268 10.27 15.64 8.23
N ILE A 269 9.03 15.97 8.55
CA ILE A 269 7.85 15.78 7.73
C ILE A 269 7.13 17.10 7.43
N SER A 270 7.82 18.24 7.49
CA SER A 270 7.25 19.57 7.22
C SER A 270 6.61 19.71 5.83
N PHE A 271 6.97 18.83 4.88
CA PHE A 271 6.38 18.78 3.54
C PHE A 271 5.14 17.87 3.43
N TRP A 272 4.77 17.17 4.51
CA TRP A 272 3.49 16.48 4.62
C TRP A 272 2.41 17.52 4.95
N SER A 273 1.27 17.41 4.28
CA SER A 273 0.23 18.43 4.27
C SER A 273 -1.06 17.91 4.89
N VAL A 274 -1.86 18.81 5.45
CA VAL A 274 -3.22 18.49 5.91
C VAL A 274 -4.01 17.84 4.76
N GLY A 275 -4.74 16.76 5.08
CA GLY A 275 -5.47 15.96 4.10
C GLY A 275 -4.65 14.83 3.47
N ASP A 276 -3.32 14.81 3.60
CA ASP A 276 -2.51 13.67 3.16
C ASP A 276 -2.95 12.40 3.88
N LYS A 277 -3.02 11.30 3.12
CA LYS A 277 -3.28 9.98 3.68
C LYS A 277 -1.97 9.31 4.07
N ILE A 278 -1.95 8.69 5.23
CA ILE A 278 -0.81 7.94 5.76
C ILE A 278 -1.27 6.58 6.29
N PHE A 279 -0.33 5.68 6.54
CA PHE A 279 -0.56 4.48 7.34
C PHE A 279 0.52 4.33 8.41
N ILE A 280 0.22 3.52 9.44
CA ILE A 280 1.15 3.08 10.47
C ILE A 280 1.17 1.54 10.45
N THR A 281 2.36 0.93 10.35
CA THR A 281 2.52 -0.54 10.27
C THR A 281 2.07 -1.26 11.55
N SER A 282 1.70 -2.54 11.42
CA SER A 282 1.50 -3.38 12.60
C SER A 282 2.83 -3.63 13.29
N THR A 283 2.81 -3.59 14.62
CA THR A 283 3.95 -4.01 15.43
C THR A 283 3.65 -5.31 16.18
N ASP A 284 2.65 -6.08 15.73
CA ASP A 284 2.17 -7.33 16.33
C ASP A 284 2.19 -8.51 15.34
N TYR A 285 2.02 -9.74 15.81
CA TYR A 285 1.93 -10.95 14.99
C TYR A 285 0.74 -10.95 14.01
N ASP A 286 -0.27 -10.10 14.24
CA ASP A 286 -1.34 -9.88 13.27
C ASP A 286 -0.99 -8.73 12.34
N TRP A 287 -0.64 -9.12 11.12
CA TRP A 287 -0.30 -8.23 10.03
C TRP A 287 -1.46 -7.30 9.62
N LYS A 288 -2.70 -7.66 9.96
CA LYS A 288 -3.89 -6.87 9.61
C LYS A 288 -4.13 -5.68 10.55
N GLN A 289 -3.21 -5.42 11.49
CA GLN A 289 -3.27 -4.27 12.38
C GLN A 289 -2.60 -3.01 11.81
N VAL A 290 -2.19 -3.01 10.53
CA VAL A 290 -1.88 -1.78 9.80
C VAL A 290 -3.12 -0.87 9.78
N GLU A 291 -2.93 0.43 10.02
CA GLU A 291 -4.03 1.39 10.09
C GLU A 291 -3.75 2.64 9.26
N GLU A 292 -4.79 3.10 8.56
CA GLU A 292 -4.75 4.31 7.73
C GLU A 292 -5.40 5.50 8.44
N PHE A 293 -4.75 6.65 8.27
CA PHE A 293 -5.13 7.93 8.86
C PHE A 293 -5.06 9.05 7.82
N THR A 294 -5.72 10.16 8.15
CA THR A 294 -5.59 11.42 7.43
C THR A 294 -4.93 12.42 8.38
N ILE A 295 -3.99 13.20 7.87
CA ILE A 295 -3.34 14.28 8.61
C ILE A 295 -4.34 15.42 8.78
N GLU A 296 -4.55 15.84 10.02
CA GLU A 296 -5.37 17.00 10.37
C GLU A 296 -4.51 18.23 10.59
N GLU A 297 -5.16 19.39 10.62
CA GLU A 297 -4.54 20.65 11.02
C GLU A 297 -4.01 20.54 12.45
N CYS A 298 -2.75 20.98 12.65
CA CYS A 298 -2.09 21.01 13.94
C CYS A 298 -1.28 22.31 14.07
N ALA A 299 -1.83 23.30 14.77
CA ALA A 299 -1.22 24.61 14.90
C ALA A 299 0.12 24.60 15.65
N ASP A 300 0.26 23.69 16.62
CA ASP A 300 1.40 23.63 17.55
C ASP A 300 2.33 22.42 17.30
N CYS A 301 2.18 21.71 16.17
CA CYS A 301 3.04 20.55 15.86
C CYS A 301 4.45 21.01 15.46
N ALA A 302 5.47 20.34 16.01
CA ALA A 302 6.83 20.44 15.52
C ALA A 302 6.98 19.81 14.11
N SER A 303 8.12 20.04 13.45
CA SER A 303 8.41 19.51 12.11
C SER A 303 8.40 17.98 12.00
N ASN A 304 8.44 17.28 13.13
CA ASN A 304 8.40 15.82 13.23
C ASN A 304 7.15 15.29 13.96
N GLN A 305 6.08 16.09 13.98
CA GLN A 305 4.81 15.74 14.61
C GLN A 305 3.64 15.92 13.64
N ILE A 306 2.68 14.99 13.71
CA ILE A 306 1.41 15.11 12.98
C ILE A 306 0.24 14.77 13.87
N GLN A 307 -0.87 15.48 13.66
CA GLN A 307 -2.14 15.18 14.28
C GLN A 307 -2.95 14.23 13.40
N LEU A 308 -3.40 13.11 13.99
CA LEU A 308 -4.23 12.12 13.31
C LEU A 308 -5.71 12.50 13.38
N ASN A 309 -6.49 12.12 12.37
CA ASN A 309 -7.94 12.32 12.34
C ASN A 309 -8.75 11.47 13.33
N LYS A 310 -8.14 10.43 13.91
CA LYS A 310 -8.76 9.49 14.86
C LYS A 310 -7.69 8.78 15.69
N PRO A 311 -8.02 8.24 16.88
CA PRO A 311 -7.09 7.39 17.62
C PRO A 311 -6.87 6.06 16.88
N PRO A 312 -5.67 5.46 16.95
CA PRO A 312 -5.43 4.12 16.46
C PRO A 312 -6.24 3.08 17.21
N ARG A 313 -6.69 2.04 16.51
CA ARG A 313 -7.36 0.87 17.07
C ARG A 313 -6.39 -0.02 17.85
N TYR A 314 -5.17 -0.14 17.37
CA TYR A 314 -4.13 -1.01 17.90
C TYR A 314 -2.96 -0.18 18.44
N THR A 315 -2.19 -0.77 19.34
CA THR A 315 -0.95 -0.13 19.81
C THR A 315 0.13 -0.29 18.75
N HIS A 316 0.73 0.82 18.36
CA HIS A 316 1.87 0.85 17.44
C HIS A 316 3.12 1.23 18.24
N TYR A 317 4.09 0.31 18.33
CA TYR A 317 5.32 0.53 19.10
C TYR A 317 6.16 1.63 18.46
N GLY A 318 6.72 2.50 19.29
CA GLY A 318 7.65 3.56 18.89
C GLY A 318 8.94 3.51 19.68
N GLU A 319 9.31 2.31 20.15
CA GLU A 319 10.46 2.10 21.03
C GLU A 319 11.32 0.92 20.58
N ILE A 320 12.61 0.96 20.94
CA ILE A 320 13.52 -0.18 20.84
C ILE A 320 13.32 -1.04 22.08
N TYR A 321 12.89 -2.28 21.89
CA TYR A 321 12.63 -3.21 22.99
C TYR A 321 13.63 -4.36 22.98
N LYS A 322 14.33 -4.57 24.10
CA LYS A 322 15.35 -5.64 24.25
C LYS A 322 16.34 -5.73 23.08
N ARG A 323 16.83 -4.57 22.60
CA ARG A 323 17.75 -4.40 21.46
C ARG A 323 17.15 -4.69 20.06
N VAL A 324 15.85 -4.93 19.98
CA VAL A 324 15.13 -5.04 18.71
C VAL A 324 14.46 -3.69 18.42
N ASP A 325 14.77 -3.06 17.28
CA ASP A 325 14.08 -1.85 16.84
C ASP A 325 12.69 -2.21 16.32
N MET A 326 11.68 -2.09 17.19
CA MET A 326 10.29 -2.44 16.91
C MET A 326 9.43 -1.22 16.56
N ARG A 327 10.06 -0.08 16.26
CA ARG A 327 9.37 1.16 15.91
C ARG A 327 8.59 0.97 14.61
N ALA A 328 7.28 1.21 14.67
CA ALA A 328 6.41 1.14 13.51
C ALA A 328 6.83 2.16 12.44
N GLU A 329 6.83 1.73 11.20
CA GLU A 329 6.96 2.60 10.05
C GLU A 329 5.67 3.39 9.82
N VAL A 330 5.82 4.66 9.50
CA VAL A 330 4.75 5.58 9.11
C VAL A 330 4.98 5.96 7.65
N GLY A 331 4.09 5.54 6.75
CA GLY A 331 4.23 5.77 5.32
C GLY A 331 3.19 6.74 4.77
N ARG A 332 3.61 7.62 3.86
CA ARG A 332 2.73 8.59 3.18
C ARG A 332 2.24 8.05 1.85
N MET A 333 0.93 8.05 1.67
CA MET A 333 0.26 7.52 0.48
C MET A 333 0.10 8.57 -0.63
N THR A 334 -0.30 9.78 -0.26
CA THR A 334 -0.73 10.80 -1.23
C THR A 334 0.44 11.44 -2.01
N ARG A 335 0.28 11.70 -3.31
CA ARG A 335 1.20 12.53 -4.13
C ARG A 335 0.42 13.48 -5.03
N ASN A 336 1.07 14.54 -5.51
CA ASN A 336 0.44 15.52 -6.39
C ASN A 336 0.26 14.99 -7.82
N ILE A 337 1.05 14.00 -8.25
CA ILE A 337 0.83 13.25 -9.48
C ILE A 337 0.21 11.91 -9.12
N HIS A 338 -1.03 11.68 -9.57
CA HIS A 338 -1.76 10.44 -9.33
C HIS A 338 -2.04 9.69 -10.64
N ILE A 339 -1.56 8.45 -10.75
CA ILE A 339 -1.87 7.56 -11.87
C ILE A 339 -2.79 6.46 -11.35
N THR A 340 -3.96 6.34 -11.94
CA THR A 340 -4.97 5.38 -11.53
C THR A 340 -5.67 4.75 -12.71
N SER A 341 -6.54 3.77 -12.46
CA SER A 341 -7.41 3.23 -13.48
C SER A 341 -8.82 3.00 -12.97
N LYS A 342 -9.79 3.07 -13.87
CA LYS A 342 -11.16 2.69 -13.57
C LYS A 342 -11.25 1.16 -13.52
N VAL A 343 -11.52 0.63 -12.34
CA VAL A 343 -11.79 -0.79 -12.10
C VAL A 343 -13.23 -0.91 -11.63
N ALA A 344 -14.04 -1.71 -12.34
CA ALA A 344 -15.43 -1.93 -11.93
C ALA A 344 -15.48 -2.76 -10.64
N GLU A 345 -16.53 -2.58 -9.85
CA GLU A 345 -16.75 -3.35 -8.63
C GLU A 345 -16.74 -4.86 -8.94
N GLY A 346 -16.05 -5.64 -8.11
CA GLY A 346 -15.88 -7.08 -8.31
C GLY A 346 -14.93 -7.48 -9.45
N GLN A 347 -14.35 -6.53 -10.19
CA GLN A 347 -13.35 -6.79 -11.22
C GLN A 347 -11.93 -6.49 -10.76
N THR A 348 -10.95 -6.91 -11.57
CA THR A 348 -9.50 -6.77 -11.31
C THR A 348 -8.73 -6.22 -12.52
N ASN A 349 -9.41 -5.59 -13.48
CA ASN A 349 -8.85 -5.11 -14.74
C ASN A 349 -8.16 -3.74 -14.61
N GLY A 350 -7.20 -3.66 -13.68
CA GLY A 350 -6.41 -2.44 -13.49
C GLY A 350 -5.53 -2.13 -14.70
N GLY A 351 -5.26 -0.84 -14.92
CA GLY A 351 -4.30 -0.40 -15.92
C GLY A 351 -2.86 -0.77 -15.54
N HIS A 352 -1.89 -0.57 -16.44
CA HIS A 352 -0.51 -0.98 -16.20
C HIS A 352 0.50 -0.04 -16.86
N MET A 353 1.75 -0.07 -16.41
CA MET A 353 2.85 0.61 -17.09
C MET A 353 3.90 -0.41 -17.48
N LYS A 354 4.39 -0.32 -18.71
CA LYS A 354 5.36 -1.27 -19.25
C LYS A 354 6.45 -0.54 -20.04
N PHE A 355 7.69 -0.87 -19.72
CA PHE A 355 8.88 -0.30 -20.31
C PHE A 355 9.59 -1.42 -21.06
N LEU A 356 9.65 -1.31 -22.39
CA LEU A 356 10.25 -2.33 -23.25
C LEU A 356 11.76 -2.08 -23.44
N TYR A 357 12.48 -3.10 -23.86
CA TYR A 357 13.87 -2.97 -24.30
C TYR A 357 14.08 -1.79 -25.27
N GLY A 358 15.19 -1.08 -25.09
CA GLY A 358 15.64 -0.05 -26.03
C GLY A 358 15.08 1.36 -25.81
N PHE A 359 14.26 1.63 -24.77
CA PHE A 359 13.88 3.01 -24.44
C PHE A 359 15.12 3.86 -24.16
N LYS A 360 15.03 5.18 -24.33
CA LYS A 360 16.14 6.10 -24.02
C LYS A 360 16.23 6.44 -22.54
N SER A 361 15.08 6.71 -21.91
CA SER A 361 14.97 7.05 -20.48
C SER A 361 13.61 6.67 -19.90
N VAL A 362 13.62 6.18 -18.66
CA VAL A 362 12.42 6.05 -17.81
C VAL A 362 12.76 6.50 -16.40
N GLN A 363 12.21 7.63 -15.98
CA GLN A 363 12.27 8.13 -14.60
C GLN A 363 10.85 8.33 -14.09
N VAL A 364 10.49 7.59 -13.04
CA VAL A 364 9.20 7.74 -12.36
C VAL A 364 9.48 8.02 -10.89
N GLU A 365 9.22 9.26 -10.49
CA GLU A 365 9.56 9.80 -9.19
C GLU A 365 8.43 10.59 -8.52
N ASN A 366 8.20 10.32 -7.23
CA ASN A 366 7.19 11.01 -6.40
C ASN A 366 5.76 10.87 -6.96
N VAL A 367 5.41 9.71 -7.51
CA VAL A 367 4.09 9.44 -8.11
C VAL A 367 3.26 8.55 -7.20
N GLU A 368 1.96 8.84 -7.07
CA GLU A 368 0.97 7.97 -6.44
C GLU A 368 0.35 7.05 -7.51
N LEU A 369 0.34 5.73 -7.26
CA LEU A 369 -0.20 4.73 -8.17
C LEU A 369 -1.24 3.86 -7.47
N THR A 370 -2.46 3.81 -8.01
CA THR A 370 -3.58 3.05 -7.42
C THR A 370 -4.43 2.32 -8.44
N ASN A 371 -5.12 1.25 -8.04
CA ASN A 371 -6.00 0.47 -8.93
C ASN A 371 -5.31 -0.03 -10.20
N LEU A 372 -4.00 -0.29 -10.17
CA LEU A 372 -3.23 -0.79 -11.30
C LEU A 372 -2.92 -2.29 -11.17
N GLY A 373 -2.46 -2.90 -12.25
CA GLY A 373 -2.18 -4.32 -12.39
C GLY A 373 -3.40 -5.13 -12.83
N ASP A 374 -3.17 -6.30 -13.42
CA ASP A 374 -4.23 -7.25 -13.76
C ASP A 374 -3.80 -8.70 -13.43
N PRO A 375 -4.40 -9.35 -12.43
CA PRO A 375 -4.12 -10.74 -12.08
C PRO A 375 -4.57 -11.75 -13.14
N LEU A 376 -5.50 -11.39 -14.03
CA LEU A 376 -6.06 -12.31 -15.02
C LEU A 376 -5.37 -12.23 -16.39
N VAL A 377 -4.49 -11.26 -16.60
CA VAL A 377 -3.79 -11.05 -17.89
C VAL A 377 -2.30 -10.89 -17.67
N THR A 378 -1.49 -11.72 -18.33
CA THR A 378 -0.02 -11.70 -18.18
C THR A 378 0.61 -10.37 -18.58
N GLY A 379 1.63 -9.94 -17.82
CA GLY A 379 2.43 -8.76 -18.15
C GLY A 379 1.76 -7.42 -17.84
N ARG A 380 0.66 -7.41 -17.08
CA ARG A 380 -0.07 -6.21 -16.63
C ARG A 380 0.29 -5.88 -15.18
N TYR A 381 1.37 -5.13 -14.97
CA TYR A 381 1.85 -4.73 -13.64
C TYR A 381 1.96 -3.21 -13.53
N GLN A 382 1.91 -2.67 -12.31
CA GLN A 382 1.85 -1.22 -12.11
C GLN A 382 3.08 -0.51 -12.71
N LEU A 383 4.28 -0.99 -12.38
CA LEU A 383 5.54 -0.58 -12.99
C LEU A 383 6.30 -1.84 -13.44
N HIS A 384 6.59 -1.95 -14.73
CA HIS A 384 7.16 -3.18 -15.32
C HIS A 384 8.33 -2.87 -16.25
N TYR A 385 9.54 -3.16 -15.81
CA TYR A 385 10.67 -3.31 -16.74
C TYR A 385 10.59 -4.68 -17.40
N HIS A 386 10.33 -4.71 -18.70
CA HIS A 386 10.12 -5.94 -19.45
C HIS A 386 11.25 -6.17 -20.45
N MET A 387 12.11 -7.14 -20.12
CA MET A 387 13.22 -7.60 -20.95
C MET A 387 14.19 -6.48 -21.36
N CYS A 388 14.42 -5.50 -20.50
CA CYS A 388 15.29 -4.36 -20.79
C CYS A 388 16.79 -4.71 -20.77
N GLU A 389 17.17 -5.96 -20.49
CA GLU A 389 18.57 -6.38 -20.45
C GLU A 389 19.39 -5.46 -19.53
N ASN A 390 20.50 -4.87 -19.96
CA ASN A 390 21.35 -4.07 -19.08
C ASN A 390 21.03 -2.57 -19.11
N LEU A 391 20.32 -2.05 -18.09
CA LEU A 391 20.05 -0.61 -17.94
C LEU A 391 21.30 0.28 -17.76
N ALA A 392 22.47 -0.32 -17.52
CA ALA A 392 23.73 0.41 -17.46
C ALA A 392 24.41 0.58 -18.84
N ASP A 393 23.89 -0.05 -19.89
CA ASP A 393 24.42 0.10 -21.25
C ASP A 393 24.10 1.50 -21.80
N LYS A 394 25.12 2.36 -21.87
CA LYS A 394 25.00 3.74 -22.34
C LYS A 394 24.84 3.89 -23.84
N MET A 395 25.03 2.83 -24.62
CA MET A 395 24.73 2.83 -26.05
C MET A 395 23.22 2.72 -26.31
N ILE A 396 22.47 2.16 -25.35
CA ILE A 396 21.02 1.97 -25.44
C ILE A 396 20.31 3.00 -24.54
N TYR A 397 20.72 3.07 -23.27
CA TYR A 397 20.10 3.89 -22.23
C TYR A 397 20.92 5.17 -22.01
N THR A 398 20.51 6.23 -22.71
CA THR A 398 21.25 7.51 -22.76
C THR A 398 21.28 8.24 -21.41
N SER A 399 20.34 7.94 -20.53
CA SER A 399 20.20 8.52 -19.19
C SER A 399 19.99 7.43 -18.14
N LEU A 400 20.20 7.77 -16.87
CA LEU A 400 19.88 6.86 -15.78
C LEU A 400 18.35 6.67 -15.72
N SER A 401 17.92 5.42 -15.64
CA SER A 401 16.51 5.07 -15.43
C SER A 401 16.30 4.53 -14.03
N TYR A 402 15.20 4.94 -13.39
CA TYR A 402 14.92 4.62 -11.99
C TYR A 402 13.44 4.74 -11.65
N LEU A 403 13.05 3.99 -10.63
CA LEU A 403 11.73 4.09 -10.00
C LEU A 403 11.95 4.47 -8.53
N ARG A 404 11.63 5.72 -8.18
CA ARG A 404 12.00 6.29 -6.87
C ARG A 404 10.88 7.03 -6.17
N ASN A 405 10.87 7.00 -4.84
CA ASN A 405 9.96 7.83 -4.02
C ASN A 405 8.46 7.68 -4.38
N ASN A 406 8.07 6.60 -5.08
CA ASN A 406 6.69 6.41 -5.50
C ASN A 406 5.87 5.80 -4.35
N SER A 407 4.58 6.12 -4.36
CA SER A 407 3.61 5.55 -3.44
C SER A 407 2.66 4.65 -4.22
N ILE A 408 2.83 3.34 -4.07
CA ILE A 408 2.11 2.33 -4.83
C ILE A 408 1.16 1.62 -3.88
N HIS A 409 -0.15 1.81 -4.01
CA HIS A 409 -1.07 1.18 -3.09
C HIS A 409 -2.47 0.88 -3.61
N HIS A 410 -3.18 -0.03 -2.92
CA HIS A 410 -4.58 -0.35 -3.22
C HIS A 410 -4.77 -0.75 -4.68
N SER A 411 -3.99 -1.74 -5.11
CA SER A 411 -3.88 -2.13 -6.52
C SER A 411 -4.11 -3.63 -6.70
N GLN A 412 -4.42 -4.01 -7.93
CA GLN A 412 -4.99 -5.31 -8.27
C GLN A 412 -3.93 -6.41 -8.36
N LEU A 413 -2.66 -6.09 -8.65
CA LEU A 413 -1.57 -7.06 -8.68
C LEU A 413 -0.18 -6.39 -8.63
N ARG A 414 0.66 -6.83 -7.69
CA ARG A 414 2.08 -6.44 -7.52
C ARG A 414 2.34 -4.96 -7.39
N CYS A 415 3.58 -4.54 -7.12
CA CYS A 415 3.97 -3.13 -7.16
C CYS A 415 4.94 -2.89 -8.32
N ILE A 416 6.12 -3.49 -8.24
CA ILE A 416 7.17 -3.33 -9.24
C ILE A 416 7.61 -4.71 -9.71
N THR A 417 7.54 -4.93 -11.02
CA THR A 417 8.00 -6.16 -11.67
C THR A 417 9.25 -5.87 -12.49
N ILE A 418 10.29 -6.67 -12.26
CA ILE A 418 11.55 -6.64 -12.98
C ILE A 418 11.71 -7.98 -13.68
N HIS A 419 11.64 -7.95 -15.01
CA HIS A 419 11.68 -9.15 -15.86
C HIS A 419 12.82 -9.00 -16.85
N GLY A 420 13.78 -9.94 -16.83
CA GLY A 420 14.91 -9.97 -17.76
C GLY A 420 15.70 -8.67 -17.84
N THR A 421 15.79 -7.94 -16.73
CA THR A 421 16.38 -6.61 -16.63
C THR A 421 17.43 -6.58 -15.51
N HIS A 422 18.60 -6.03 -15.79
CA HIS A 422 19.72 -5.87 -14.89
C HIS A 422 19.91 -4.40 -14.50
N ASN A 423 20.61 -4.15 -13.39
CA ASN A 423 20.95 -2.81 -12.91
C ASN A 423 19.73 -1.89 -12.61
N ALA A 424 18.56 -2.48 -12.37
CA ALA A 424 17.36 -1.73 -12.01
C ALA A 424 17.53 -1.01 -10.66
N GLN A 425 17.22 0.29 -10.63
CA GLN A 425 17.33 1.17 -9.47
C GLN A 425 15.94 1.39 -8.85
N ILE A 426 15.65 0.70 -7.74
CA ILE A 426 14.36 0.74 -7.05
C ILE A 426 14.57 1.31 -5.65
N GLN A 427 14.24 2.59 -5.44
CA GLN A 427 14.63 3.26 -4.19
C GLN A 427 13.50 4.06 -3.54
N ASN A 428 13.37 3.98 -2.21
CA ASN A 428 12.45 4.79 -1.42
C ASN A 428 10.97 4.69 -1.82
N ASN A 429 10.57 3.60 -2.47
CA ASN A 429 9.18 3.38 -2.87
C ASN A 429 8.39 2.75 -1.71
N VAL A 430 7.12 3.14 -1.60
CA VAL A 430 6.12 2.49 -0.76
C VAL A 430 5.30 1.52 -1.61
N CYS A 431 5.12 0.29 -1.15
CA CYS A 431 4.33 -0.75 -1.80
C CYS A 431 3.32 -1.34 -0.81
N TYR A 432 2.06 -0.91 -0.86
CA TYR A 432 1.06 -1.21 0.16
C TYR A 432 -0.24 -1.81 -0.40
N ASN A 433 -0.76 -2.87 0.24
CA ASN A 433 -2.13 -3.36 -0.01
C ASN A 433 -2.37 -3.81 -1.46
N THR A 434 -1.50 -4.68 -1.97
CA THR A 434 -1.60 -5.29 -3.30
C THR A 434 -1.90 -6.79 -3.20
N PHE A 435 -2.51 -7.38 -4.23
CA PHE A 435 -2.56 -8.83 -4.35
C PHE A 435 -1.26 -9.38 -4.95
N GLY A 436 -0.90 -10.60 -4.55
CA GLY A 436 0.30 -11.29 -5.01
C GLY A 436 1.58 -10.74 -4.37
N HIS A 437 2.72 -11.00 -5.01
CA HIS A 437 4.01 -10.47 -4.58
C HIS A 437 4.05 -8.94 -4.60
N GLY A 438 4.99 -8.28 -3.90
CA GLY A 438 5.16 -6.82 -3.89
C GLY A 438 6.17 -6.37 -4.94
N PHE A 439 7.44 -6.30 -4.52
CA PHE A 439 8.61 -6.16 -5.38
C PHE A 439 8.98 -7.55 -5.93
N PHE A 440 8.92 -7.71 -7.25
CA PHE A 440 8.93 -9.02 -7.89
C PHE A 440 9.99 -9.11 -8.99
N ILE A 441 10.98 -9.98 -8.78
CA ILE A 441 11.98 -10.36 -9.79
C ILE A 441 11.55 -11.69 -10.43
N GLU A 442 11.30 -11.71 -11.74
CA GLU A 442 10.46 -12.74 -12.34
C GLU A 442 11.17 -14.08 -12.63
N ASP A 443 12.31 -14.06 -13.30
CA ASP A 443 12.85 -15.25 -13.98
C ASP A 443 14.16 -15.79 -13.42
N GLY A 444 14.84 -15.05 -12.54
CA GLY A 444 16.14 -15.42 -11.98
C GLY A 444 17.32 -15.11 -12.89
N GLY A 445 17.09 -14.41 -14.01
CA GLY A 445 18.13 -13.87 -14.88
C GLY A 445 18.53 -12.44 -14.53
N GLU A 446 17.72 -11.72 -13.78
CA GLU A 446 17.88 -10.31 -13.42
C GLU A 446 19.04 -10.13 -12.44
N LYS A 447 19.99 -9.24 -12.73
CA LYS A 447 21.27 -9.11 -11.98
C LYS A 447 21.50 -7.67 -11.58
N HIS A 448 22.20 -7.46 -10.48
CA HIS A 448 22.56 -6.16 -9.92
C HIS A 448 21.36 -5.24 -9.70
N THR A 449 20.19 -5.80 -9.41
CA THR A 449 19.02 -5.03 -8.98
C THR A 449 19.32 -4.41 -7.62
N PHE A 450 19.06 -3.11 -7.47
CA PHE A 450 19.29 -2.40 -6.21
C PHE A 450 17.98 -1.94 -5.58
N PHE A 451 17.65 -2.54 -4.44
CA PHE A 451 16.58 -2.10 -3.54
C PHE A 451 17.19 -1.32 -2.38
N GLU A 452 16.91 -0.02 -2.33
CA GLU A 452 17.35 0.85 -1.24
C GLU A 452 16.19 1.63 -0.62
N GLY A 453 16.02 1.56 0.70
CA GLY A 453 15.07 2.43 1.39
C GLY A 453 13.59 2.16 1.06
N ASN A 454 13.24 1.04 0.43
CA ASN A 454 11.85 0.75 0.09
C ASN A 454 11.08 0.23 1.30
N LEU A 455 9.79 0.57 1.40
CA LEU A 455 8.86 0.06 2.38
C LEU A 455 7.78 -0.76 1.67
N GLY A 456 7.75 -2.07 1.90
CA GLY A 456 6.73 -2.96 1.34
C GLY A 456 5.87 -3.56 2.45
N LEU A 457 4.56 -3.59 2.24
CA LEU A 457 3.62 -4.11 3.23
C LEU A 457 2.25 -4.50 2.66
N GLY A 458 1.47 -5.28 3.42
CA GLY A 458 0.08 -5.55 3.09
C GLY A 458 -0.13 -6.46 1.89
N GLN A 459 0.84 -7.30 1.52
CA GLN A 459 0.70 -8.23 0.39
C GLN A 459 -0.34 -9.32 0.69
N LYS A 460 -1.41 -9.35 -0.11
CA LYS A 460 -2.58 -10.24 0.05
C LYS A 460 -2.50 -11.45 -0.86
N ARG A 461 -2.96 -12.60 -0.35
CA ARG A 461 -3.07 -13.83 -1.13
C ARG A 461 -4.02 -13.64 -2.31
N TRP A 462 -3.58 -14.05 -3.48
CA TRP A 462 -4.47 -14.21 -4.63
C TRP A 462 -5.24 -15.53 -4.52
N THR A 463 -6.57 -15.47 -4.58
CA THR A 463 -7.46 -16.64 -4.50
C THR A 463 -8.20 -16.92 -5.81
N GLY A 464 -8.07 -16.06 -6.80
CA GLY A 464 -8.72 -16.22 -8.10
C GLY A 464 -8.04 -17.25 -9.01
N GLN A 465 -8.36 -17.16 -10.31
CA GLN A 465 -7.81 -18.04 -11.33
C GLN A 465 -6.30 -17.83 -11.49
N VAL A 466 -5.60 -18.93 -11.73
CA VAL A 466 -4.18 -18.96 -12.05
C VAL A 466 -3.99 -19.97 -13.17
N ASN A 467 -3.66 -19.49 -14.35
CA ASN A 467 -3.39 -20.28 -15.53
C ASN A 467 -2.19 -19.64 -16.26
N HIS A 468 -0.97 -19.92 -15.80
CA HIS A 468 0.24 -19.42 -16.46
C HIS A 468 0.47 -20.17 -17.79
N PRO A 469 0.75 -19.49 -18.92
CA PRO A 469 1.18 -18.10 -19.06
C PRO A 469 0.06 -17.11 -19.45
N VAL A 470 -1.22 -17.46 -19.27
CA VAL A 470 -2.35 -16.57 -19.61
C VAL A 470 -2.59 -15.51 -18.53
N THR A 471 -2.55 -15.90 -17.25
CA THR A 471 -2.84 -15.01 -16.12
C THR A 471 -1.58 -14.29 -15.60
N GLY A 472 -1.72 -13.02 -15.24
CA GLY A 472 -0.66 -12.24 -14.59
C GLY A 472 -0.31 -12.75 -13.20
N ALA A 473 -1.31 -13.27 -12.46
CA ALA A 473 -1.10 -13.97 -11.21
C ALA A 473 -0.50 -15.35 -11.46
N LEU A 474 0.47 -15.71 -10.62
CA LEU A 474 1.22 -16.96 -10.66
C LEU A 474 0.76 -17.92 -9.56
N PRO A 475 1.07 -19.23 -9.67
CA PRO A 475 0.82 -20.18 -8.59
C PRO A 475 1.47 -19.76 -7.27
N SER A 476 2.63 -19.10 -7.32
CA SER A 476 3.33 -18.53 -6.18
C SER A 476 2.59 -17.37 -5.50
N ASP A 477 1.72 -16.63 -6.20
CA ASP A 477 0.94 -15.51 -5.63
C ASP A 477 -0.13 -15.99 -4.62
N ARG A 478 -0.34 -17.31 -4.50
CA ARG A 478 -1.09 -17.93 -3.38
C ARG A 478 -0.32 -17.88 -2.06
N LYS A 479 0.99 -17.59 -2.10
CA LYS A 479 1.87 -17.35 -0.95
C LYS A 479 2.62 -16.04 -1.20
N PRO A 480 1.91 -14.90 -1.10
CA PRO A 480 2.43 -13.62 -1.55
C PRO A 480 3.65 -13.20 -0.71
N VAL A 481 4.59 -12.50 -1.35
CA VAL A 481 5.87 -12.12 -0.73
C VAL A 481 6.12 -10.65 -0.97
N THR A 482 6.53 -9.91 0.04
CA THR A 482 6.82 -8.47 -0.11
C THR A 482 8.00 -8.24 -1.04
N CYS A 483 9.11 -8.95 -0.86
CA CYS A 483 10.24 -8.96 -1.78
C CYS A 483 10.52 -10.39 -2.28
N TRP A 484 10.13 -10.66 -3.52
CA TRP A 484 10.35 -11.94 -4.20
C TRP A 484 11.63 -11.87 -5.04
N ILE A 485 12.69 -12.54 -4.58
CA ILE A 485 14.05 -12.41 -5.12
C ILE A 485 14.49 -13.74 -5.75
N THR A 486 14.62 -13.78 -7.07
CA THR A 486 14.96 -14.98 -7.85
C THR A 486 16.42 -15.03 -8.30
N ASN A 487 17.22 -14.01 -7.99
CA ASN A 487 18.64 -13.97 -8.32
C ASN A 487 19.49 -13.43 -7.14
N PRO A 488 20.63 -14.08 -6.79
CA PRO A 488 21.49 -13.67 -5.68
C PRO A 488 22.23 -12.35 -5.91
N LEU A 489 22.41 -11.92 -7.16
CA LEU A 489 22.96 -10.61 -7.51
C LEU A 489 21.91 -9.51 -7.34
N THR A 490 21.35 -9.43 -6.13
CA THR A 490 20.42 -8.40 -5.71
C THR A 490 20.99 -7.73 -4.47
N LYS A 491 20.99 -6.40 -4.46
CA LYS A 491 21.42 -5.59 -3.33
C LYS A 491 20.19 -5.08 -2.58
N MET A 492 20.10 -5.37 -1.29
CA MET A 492 19.05 -4.88 -0.41
C MET A 492 19.64 -4.14 0.78
N LYS A 493 19.42 -2.83 0.83
CA LYS A 493 19.91 -1.94 1.87
C LYS A 493 18.80 -1.04 2.43
N ASN A 494 18.70 -0.92 3.75
CA ASN A 494 17.79 0.04 4.40
C ASN A 494 16.29 -0.18 4.05
N ASN A 495 15.87 -1.38 3.65
CA ASN A 495 14.47 -1.64 3.30
C ASN A 495 13.67 -2.10 4.53
N ALA A 496 12.37 -1.85 4.53
CA ALA A 496 11.43 -2.38 5.50
C ALA A 496 10.37 -3.24 4.79
N ALA A 497 10.09 -4.41 5.34
CA ALA A 497 9.04 -5.32 4.89
C ALA A 497 8.14 -5.65 6.08
N ALA A 498 6.86 -5.27 6.02
CA ALA A 498 5.93 -5.44 7.12
C ALA A 498 4.60 -6.06 6.66
N ASP A 499 3.79 -6.50 7.61
CA ASP A 499 2.36 -6.66 7.46
C ASP A 499 1.88 -7.51 6.27
N GLY A 500 2.45 -8.70 6.04
CA GLY A 500 2.08 -9.55 4.90
C GLY A 500 1.50 -10.92 5.24
N ASP A 501 0.72 -11.47 4.30
CA ASP A 501 0.05 -12.77 4.49
C ASP A 501 0.98 -13.99 4.40
N SER A 502 2.19 -13.91 3.85
CA SER A 502 3.10 -15.08 3.81
C SER A 502 4.52 -14.73 4.25
N VAL A 503 5.37 -14.28 3.34
CA VAL A 503 6.80 -14.09 3.61
C VAL A 503 7.20 -12.63 3.36
N GLY A 504 8.09 -12.08 4.18
CA GLY A 504 8.61 -10.74 3.96
C GLY A 504 9.58 -10.69 2.80
N VAL A 505 10.76 -11.28 2.99
CA VAL A 505 11.78 -11.38 1.95
C VAL A 505 12.06 -12.84 1.67
N TRP A 506 11.95 -13.24 0.40
CA TRP A 506 12.24 -14.61 -0.01
C TRP A 506 13.26 -14.64 -1.13
N PHE A 507 14.45 -15.19 -0.83
CA PHE A 507 15.44 -15.59 -1.82
C PHE A 507 15.14 -17.01 -2.30
N ILE A 508 14.58 -17.12 -3.50
CA ILE A 508 14.07 -18.36 -4.10
C ILE A 508 14.65 -18.53 -5.52
N PHE A 509 15.78 -19.21 -5.59
CA PHE A 509 16.53 -19.30 -6.84
C PHE A 509 16.04 -20.49 -7.68
N PRO A 510 15.76 -20.29 -8.99
CA PRO A 510 15.58 -21.41 -9.91
C PRO A 510 16.93 -22.06 -10.26
N GLU A 511 16.92 -23.27 -10.84
CA GLU A 511 18.17 -23.92 -11.31
C GLU A 511 18.82 -23.13 -12.44
N ALA A 512 18.01 -22.56 -13.33
CA ALA A 512 18.42 -21.72 -14.44
C ALA A 512 17.36 -20.62 -14.64
N PRO A 513 17.67 -19.52 -15.35
CA PRO A 513 16.67 -18.53 -15.71
C PRO A 513 15.44 -19.16 -16.36
N LEU A 514 14.26 -18.73 -15.94
CA LEU A 514 12.97 -19.22 -16.42
C LEU A 514 12.42 -18.32 -17.54
N GLY A 515 11.24 -18.65 -18.06
CA GLY A 515 10.47 -17.76 -18.92
C GLY A 515 11.24 -17.24 -20.13
N HIS A 516 11.09 -15.95 -20.41
CA HIS A 516 11.76 -15.30 -21.54
C HIS A 516 13.27 -15.14 -21.32
N SER A 517 13.73 -15.24 -20.07
CA SER A 517 15.16 -15.16 -19.74
C SER A 517 15.91 -16.48 -20.01
N ALA A 518 15.22 -17.60 -20.19
CA ALA A 518 15.82 -18.93 -20.34
C ALA A 518 16.78 -19.04 -21.55
N THR A 519 16.51 -18.32 -22.64
CA THR A 519 17.32 -18.37 -23.88
C THR A 519 18.32 -17.22 -23.99
N LYS A 520 18.36 -16.31 -23.00
CA LYS A 520 19.20 -15.10 -23.02
C LYS A 520 20.62 -15.31 -22.49
N ASN A 521 20.92 -16.50 -21.98
CA ASN A 521 22.22 -16.83 -21.37
C ASN A 521 22.62 -15.83 -20.26
N PHE A 522 21.64 -15.32 -19.51
CA PHE A 522 21.90 -14.36 -18.44
C PHE A 522 22.66 -14.99 -17.25
N MET A 523 22.37 -16.26 -16.95
CA MET A 523 23.06 -17.11 -15.97
C MET A 523 23.04 -18.56 -16.47
N ARG A 524 24.08 -19.34 -16.14
CA ARG A 524 24.17 -20.77 -16.45
C ARG A 524 23.33 -21.62 -15.49
N PRO A 525 22.90 -22.83 -15.88
CA PRO A 525 22.28 -23.78 -14.96
C PRO A 525 23.19 -24.07 -13.75
N GLY A 526 22.64 -23.93 -12.55
CA GLY A 526 23.34 -24.12 -11.29
C GLY A 526 24.29 -22.99 -10.89
N GLU A 527 24.34 -21.88 -11.63
CA GLU A 527 25.18 -20.72 -11.26
C GLU A 527 24.62 -20.01 -10.02
N SER A 528 23.30 -19.83 -9.95
CA SER A 528 22.63 -19.13 -8.84
C SER A 528 22.96 -19.70 -7.46
N LYS A 529 23.00 -21.03 -7.33
CA LYS A 529 23.37 -21.71 -6.09
C LYS A 529 24.84 -21.54 -5.69
N ASN A 530 25.72 -21.16 -6.62
CA ASN A 530 27.14 -20.91 -6.33
C ASN A 530 27.45 -19.40 -6.22
N THR A 531 26.47 -18.52 -6.42
CA THR A 531 26.67 -17.07 -6.33
C THR A 531 26.23 -16.56 -4.96
N ALA A 532 27.08 -15.73 -4.33
CA ALA A 532 26.77 -15.13 -3.04
C ALA A 532 25.66 -14.08 -3.19
N ILE A 533 24.81 -13.95 -2.16
CA ILE A 533 23.89 -12.81 -2.08
C ILE A 533 24.74 -11.53 -2.01
N GLU A 534 24.56 -10.65 -3.00
CA GLU A 534 25.49 -9.55 -3.26
C GLU A 534 25.54 -8.52 -2.12
N LEU A 535 24.38 -8.13 -1.57
CA LEU A 535 24.31 -7.28 -0.38
C LEU A 535 22.97 -7.46 0.34
N PHE A 536 23.01 -7.71 1.65
CA PHE A 536 21.82 -7.67 2.51
C PHE A 536 22.16 -6.99 3.83
N THR A 537 21.82 -5.70 3.95
CA THR A 537 22.16 -4.94 5.16
C THR A 537 21.09 -3.97 5.62
N ASN A 538 20.95 -3.84 6.95
CA ASN A 538 20.06 -2.87 7.59
C ASN A 538 18.60 -2.98 7.11
N ASN A 539 18.11 -4.21 6.90
CA ASN A 539 16.72 -4.44 6.50
C ASN A 539 15.89 -4.85 7.72
N VAL A 540 14.66 -4.34 7.81
CA VAL A 540 13.71 -4.64 8.89
C VAL A 540 12.57 -5.47 8.31
N ILE A 541 12.21 -6.57 8.98
CA ILE A 541 11.16 -7.48 8.51
C ILE A 541 10.29 -7.92 9.68
N HIS A 542 8.97 -7.71 9.64
CA HIS A 542 8.12 -8.12 10.77
C HIS A 542 6.65 -8.32 10.41
N SER A 543 5.89 -8.86 11.37
CA SER A 543 4.42 -8.97 11.26
C SER A 543 3.98 -9.80 10.04
N TYR A 544 4.53 -11.01 9.88
CA TYR A 544 4.14 -11.94 8.81
C TYR A 544 3.42 -13.17 9.32
N SER A 545 2.44 -13.67 8.55
CA SER A 545 1.71 -14.89 8.91
C SER A 545 2.56 -16.17 8.79
N GLN A 546 3.67 -16.13 8.03
CA GLN A 546 4.65 -17.21 7.98
C GLN A 546 6.03 -16.73 8.41
N THR A 547 6.93 -16.49 7.45
CA THR A 547 8.35 -16.28 7.70
C THR A 547 8.77 -14.83 7.41
N GLY A 548 9.63 -14.24 8.23
CA GLY A 548 10.20 -12.93 7.91
C GLY A 548 11.17 -13.00 6.74
N LEU A 549 12.38 -13.51 6.98
CA LEU A 549 13.40 -13.74 5.95
C LEU A 549 13.53 -15.23 5.65
N PHE A 550 13.34 -15.61 4.38
CA PHE A 550 13.43 -16.99 3.91
C PHE A 550 14.44 -17.15 2.77
N VAL A 551 15.49 -17.93 3.00
CA VAL A 551 16.53 -18.25 2.00
C VAL A 551 16.56 -19.77 1.85
N ASP A 552 15.67 -20.28 1.00
CA ASP A 552 15.53 -21.70 0.68
C ASP A 552 14.48 -21.85 -0.44
N ASN A 553 14.20 -23.11 -0.79
CA ASN A 553 13.27 -23.54 -1.81
C ASN A 553 13.66 -23.10 -3.21
N GLN A 554 13.11 -23.81 -4.17
CA GLN A 554 13.38 -23.61 -5.58
C GLN A 554 12.11 -23.19 -6.31
N LEU A 555 12.25 -22.21 -7.21
CA LEU A 555 11.22 -21.83 -8.17
C LEU A 555 11.33 -22.74 -9.41
N PHE A 556 10.23 -23.37 -9.78
CA PHE A 556 10.17 -24.28 -10.93
C PHE A 556 9.67 -23.57 -12.20
N PRO A 557 9.95 -24.10 -13.40
CA PRO A 557 9.49 -23.50 -14.67
C PRO A 557 7.98 -23.27 -14.77
N ASN A 558 7.17 -24.10 -14.11
CA ASN A 558 5.72 -23.94 -14.03
C ASN A 558 5.27 -22.87 -13.00
N ARG A 559 6.19 -22.05 -12.48
CA ARG A 559 5.96 -20.98 -11.51
C ARG A 559 5.42 -21.45 -10.15
N THR A 560 5.55 -22.74 -9.85
CA THR A 560 5.23 -23.29 -8.53
C THR A 560 6.45 -23.29 -7.63
N VAL A 561 6.19 -23.27 -6.32
CA VAL A 561 7.21 -23.40 -5.27
C VAL A 561 7.10 -24.79 -4.66
N ASN A 562 8.15 -25.59 -4.79
CA ASN A 562 8.25 -26.88 -4.10
C ASN A 562 9.25 -26.77 -2.94
N ARG A 563 9.10 -27.62 -1.91
CA ARG A 563 10.00 -27.70 -0.74
C ARG A 563 11.30 -28.44 -1.08
N VAL A 564 11.88 -28.12 -2.23
CA VAL A 564 13.16 -28.66 -2.70
C VAL A 564 14.25 -27.68 -2.31
N TYR A 565 15.26 -28.16 -1.59
CA TYR A 565 16.41 -27.36 -1.20
C TYR A 565 17.12 -26.79 -2.45
N ASN A 566 17.33 -25.46 -2.48
CA ASN A 566 17.99 -24.76 -3.58
C ASN A 566 19.50 -25.01 -3.70
N LYS A 567 20.10 -25.78 -2.78
CA LYS A 567 21.53 -26.14 -2.77
C LYS A 567 22.49 -24.95 -2.73
N LEU A 568 22.05 -23.81 -2.19
CA LEU A 568 22.85 -22.60 -2.08
C LEU A 568 24.15 -22.86 -1.29
N ASN A 569 25.28 -22.76 -1.98
CA ASN A 569 26.63 -22.97 -1.49
C ASN A 569 27.60 -22.05 -2.26
N PRO A 570 27.64 -20.74 -1.93
CA PRO A 570 28.36 -19.76 -2.71
C PRO A 570 29.87 -19.98 -2.78
N ARG A 571 30.47 -19.51 -3.87
CA ARG A 571 31.89 -19.68 -4.19
C ARG A 571 32.54 -18.38 -4.65
N MET A 572 33.85 -18.29 -4.49
CA MET A 572 34.64 -17.13 -4.93
C MET A 572 34.49 -16.91 -6.44
N THR A 573 34.51 -18.00 -7.21
CA THR A 573 34.17 -18.02 -8.63
C THR A 573 32.93 -18.90 -8.84
N PRO A 574 31.72 -18.34 -9.02
CA PRO A 574 30.48 -19.11 -9.07
C PRO A 574 30.42 -20.21 -10.15
N THR A 575 31.16 -20.03 -11.24
CA THR A 575 31.25 -20.97 -12.36
C THR A 575 32.29 -22.07 -12.15
N ASP A 576 33.14 -21.97 -11.12
CA ASP A 576 34.17 -22.96 -10.79
C ASP A 576 33.78 -23.71 -9.49
N PRO A 577 33.39 -24.99 -9.59
CA PRO A 577 32.99 -25.79 -8.43
C PRO A 577 34.16 -26.19 -7.51
N THR A 578 35.41 -25.91 -7.90
CA THR A 578 36.59 -26.15 -7.06
C THR A 578 37.01 -24.92 -6.27
N SER A 579 36.56 -23.73 -6.69
CA SER A 579 36.88 -22.49 -5.99
C SER A 579 36.34 -22.48 -4.56
N GLU A 580 37.06 -21.74 -3.70
CA GLU A 580 36.76 -21.61 -2.29
C GLU A 580 35.34 -21.13 -2.04
N ARG A 581 34.74 -21.61 -0.95
CA ARG A 581 33.40 -21.19 -0.56
C ARG A 581 33.45 -19.80 0.06
N VAL A 582 32.48 -18.95 -0.27
CA VAL A 582 32.36 -17.60 0.30
C VAL A 582 31.09 -17.48 1.13
N PRO A 583 31.13 -16.75 2.27
CA PRO A 583 29.96 -16.64 3.12
C PRO A 583 28.91 -15.70 2.53
N MET A 584 27.63 -16.06 2.69
CA MET A 584 26.55 -15.09 2.61
C MET A 584 26.55 -14.25 3.88
N VAL A 585 26.43 -12.93 3.76
CA VAL A 585 26.47 -12.01 4.89
C VAL A 585 25.13 -11.30 5.04
N PHE A 586 24.49 -11.49 6.19
CA PHE A 586 23.29 -10.76 6.61
C PHE A 586 23.69 -9.85 7.78
N ASP A 587 23.79 -8.55 7.52
CA ASP A 587 24.40 -7.56 8.42
C ASP A 587 23.36 -6.54 8.89
N ARG A 588 23.19 -6.36 10.20
CA ARG A 588 22.19 -5.41 10.74
C ARG A 588 20.75 -5.71 10.33
N THR A 589 20.39 -6.98 10.18
CA THR A 589 19.01 -7.37 9.87
C THR A 589 18.20 -7.38 11.16
N THR A 590 17.02 -6.76 11.15
CA THR A 590 16.06 -6.85 12.25
C THR A 590 14.87 -7.69 11.81
N VAL A 591 14.56 -8.79 12.50
CA VAL A 591 13.38 -9.60 12.18
C VAL A 591 12.59 -9.97 13.44
N PHE A 592 11.30 -9.67 13.48
CA PHE A 592 10.49 -9.96 14.67
C PHE A 592 9.03 -10.24 14.36
N LYS A 593 8.37 -10.96 15.28
CA LYS A 593 6.91 -11.19 15.30
C LYS A 593 6.35 -11.79 14.00
N CYS A 594 7.11 -12.66 13.36
CA CYS A 594 6.60 -13.53 12.30
C CYS A 594 6.04 -14.83 12.92
N ARG A 595 4.82 -15.23 12.55
CA ARG A 595 4.08 -16.30 13.25
C ARG A 595 4.70 -17.68 13.13
N LEU A 596 5.30 -18.00 11.98
CA LEU A 596 5.94 -19.31 11.82
C LEU A 596 7.40 -19.23 12.27
N ARG A 597 8.17 -18.30 11.68
CA ARG A 597 9.62 -18.12 11.93
C ARG A 597 10.02 -16.69 11.61
N ASP A 598 10.90 -16.08 12.40
CA ASP A 598 11.51 -14.82 11.97
C ASP A 598 12.51 -15.08 10.84
N LEU A 599 13.42 -16.04 11.02
CA LEU A 599 14.51 -16.31 10.08
C LEU A 599 14.59 -17.79 9.68
N TRP A 600 14.79 -18.05 8.38
CA TRP A 600 15.22 -19.34 7.87
C TRP A 600 16.25 -19.17 6.76
N ILE A 601 17.46 -19.69 6.99
CA ILE A 601 18.53 -19.71 5.99
C ILE A 601 19.03 -21.14 5.84
N ARG A 602 18.95 -21.68 4.62
CA ARG A 602 19.51 -22.99 4.28
C ARG A 602 20.55 -22.84 3.17
N GLY A 603 21.78 -23.23 3.48
CA GLY A 603 22.95 -23.05 2.62
C GLY A 603 24.14 -22.53 3.44
N GLY A 604 25.32 -22.54 2.86
CA GLY A 604 26.49 -22.03 3.57
C GLY A 604 27.77 -21.96 2.74
N PRO A 605 28.81 -21.29 3.27
CA PRO A 605 28.87 -20.67 4.60
C PRO A 605 27.97 -19.44 4.76
N THR A 606 27.54 -19.15 6.00
CA THR A 606 26.58 -18.06 6.32
C THR A 606 27.05 -17.31 7.55
N ILE A 607 27.02 -15.97 7.48
CA ILE A 607 27.33 -15.06 8.59
C ILE A 607 26.10 -14.18 8.83
N VAL A 608 25.58 -14.22 10.05
CA VAL A 608 24.58 -13.27 10.55
C VAL A 608 25.23 -12.47 11.67
N ARG A 609 25.31 -11.15 11.52
CA ARG A 609 26.00 -10.29 12.49
C ARG A 609 25.27 -8.97 12.71
N SER A 610 25.41 -8.44 13.93
CA SER A 610 24.79 -7.16 14.33
C SER A 610 23.27 -7.12 14.11
N SER A 611 22.64 -8.29 14.06
CA SER A 611 21.22 -8.50 13.74
C SER A 611 20.42 -8.78 15.02
N SER A 612 19.12 -8.47 15.01
CA SER A 612 18.23 -8.58 16.17
C SER A 612 16.93 -9.29 15.85
#